data_AF-A0AA84ZXG4-F1
#
_entry.id   AF-A0AA84ZXG4-F1
#
_cell.length_a   1.000
_cell.length_b   1.000
_cell.length_c   1.000
_cell.angle_alpha   90.00
_cell.angle_beta   90.00
_cell.angle_gamma   90.00
#
_symmetry.space_group_name_H-M   'P 1'
#
loop_
_entity.id
_entity.type
_entity.pdbx_description
1 polymer ?
#
loop_
_entity_poly.entity_id
_entity_poly.type
_entity_poly.pdbx_seq_one_letter_code
_entity_poly.pdbx_strand_id
1 'polypeptide(L)'
;MQCATRYFPTDCLSENRIGQVYFYYGLSNFFQNHRRYVISKDDYQLHGSVETPKPSCEPYRFDPNGKVYAPCGAIAMSLFNDSFTLKYLGKSSEPLAKPLQVPMTNKGIAWRTDVEEKFGKPPADSWANTVKPVSWKKSALERSSGAYSEDEELLVWMRVSALPTFRKLHRLVTHVGAFSNGLPAGIYSVDIEYSYPVTQFGGTKRIILSTMSWLGGRNPTLGISYIVVGSVGLILGLIFFILHFHTMKHR
;
A
#
# COMPACT_ATOMS: atom_id res chain seq x y z
N MET A 1 21.76 -18.14 -15.01
CA MET A 1 22.58 -16.93 -15.24
C MET A 1 21.86 -16.11 -16.30
N GLN A 2 21.64 -14.81 -16.01
CA GLN A 2 21.05 -13.74 -16.85
C GLN A 2 19.63 -13.94 -17.42
N CYS A 3 18.62 -13.44 -16.68
CA CYS A 3 17.35 -13.01 -17.27
C CYS A 3 17.58 -11.64 -17.96
N ALA A 4 17.42 -11.57 -19.28
CA ALA A 4 17.62 -10.34 -20.06
C ALA A 4 16.42 -9.38 -19.93
N THR A 5 16.72 -8.11 -19.65
CA THR A 5 15.77 -7.00 -19.58
C THR A 5 15.46 -6.43 -20.96
N ARG A 6 14.19 -6.47 -21.38
CA ARG A 6 13.61 -5.61 -22.42
C ARG A 6 12.50 -4.76 -21.80
N TYR A 7 12.80 -3.49 -21.52
CA TYR A 7 11.91 -2.33 -21.28
C TYR A 7 10.72 -2.43 -20.31
N PHE A 8 10.46 -3.59 -19.71
CA PHE A 8 9.50 -3.82 -18.63
C PHE A 8 10.17 -4.86 -17.72
N PRO A 9 10.12 -4.74 -16.38
CA PRO A 9 10.85 -5.68 -15.53
C PRO A 9 10.21 -7.07 -15.66
N THR A 10 10.81 -7.93 -16.49
CA THR A 10 10.59 -9.37 -16.46
C THR A 10 11.33 -9.91 -15.25
N ASP A 11 10.61 -10.01 -14.13
CA ASP A 11 11.18 -10.52 -12.88
C ASP A 11 11.03 -12.05 -12.84
N CYS A 12 12.16 -12.70 -12.55
CA CYS A 12 12.26 -14.14 -12.41
C CYS A 12 12.06 -14.49 -10.92
N LEU A 13 10.94 -15.14 -10.58
CA LEU A 13 10.75 -15.77 -9.26
C LEU A 13 11.51 -17.10 -9.22
N SER A 14 12.56 -17.17 -8.40
CA SER A 14 13.40 -18.37 -8.27
C SER A 14 12.68 -19.53 -7.57
N GLU A 15 11.75 -19.22 -6.68
CA GLU A 15 11.04 -20.18 -5.83
C GLU A 15 9.54 -19.88 -5.83
N ASN A 16 8.74 -20.91 -5.56
CA ASN A 16 7.31 -20.77 -5.38
C ASN A 16 7.03 -19.86 -4.17
N ARG A 17 6.16 -18.86 -4.34
CA ARG A 17 5.62 -18.07 -3.24
C ARG A 17 4.32 -18.71 -2.77
N ILE A 18 4.42 -19.52 -1.73
CA ILE A 18 3.29 -20.28 -1.18
C ILE A 18 2.46 -19.39 -0.25
N GLY A 19 1.14 -19.53 -0.32
CA GLY A 19 0.17 -18.81 0.51
C GLY A 19 -0.29 -17.49 -0.11
N GLN A 20 -0.98 -16.67 0.69
CA GLN A 20 -1.51 -15.39 0.21
C GLN A 20 -0.39 -14.46 -0.23
N VAL A 21 -0.41 -14.10 -1.51
CA VAL A 21 0.51 -13.11 -2.09
C VAL A 21 -0.17 -11.75 -2.17
N TYR A 22 0.56 -10.74 -1.73
CA TYR A 22 0.13 -9.35 -1.66
C TYR A 22 0.92 -8.54 -2.69
N PHE A 23 0.21 -7.76 -3.50
CA PHE A 23 0.78 -6.83 -4.48
C PHE A 23 0.72 -5.42 -3.91
N TYR A 24 1.89 -4.82 -3.67
CA TYR A 24 2.03 -3.43 -3.22
C TYR A 24 2.64 -2.58 -4.32
N TYR A 25 2.24 -1.30 -4.38
CA TYR A 25 3.09 -0.27 -4.94
C TYR A 25 3.86 0.43 -3.83
N GLY A 26 5.06 0.91 -4.15
CA GLY A 26 5.90 1.71 -3.28
C GLY A 26 6.22 3.04 -3.90
N LEU A 27 6.17 4.09 -3.09
CA LEU A 27 6.59 5.44 -3.43
C LEU A 27 7.77 5.83 -2.55
N SER A 28 8.72 6.56 -3.12
CA SER A 28 9.81 7.22 -2.40
C SER A 28 9.73 8.73 -2.57
N ASN A 29 10.35 9.45 -1.65
CA ASN A 29 10.36 10.91 -1.59
C ASN A 29 8.96 11.56 -1.62
N PHE A 30 7.96 10.88 -1.05
CA PHE A 30 6.58 11.37 -0.98
C PHE A 30 6.18 11.59 0.48
N PHE A 31 6.14 12.84 0.92
CA PHE A 31 5.95 13.20 2.33
C PHE A 31 4.48 13.24 2.76
N GLN A 32 3.82 12.08 2.81
CA GLN A 32 2.45 11.98 3.33
C GLN A 32 2.35 12.49 4.78
N ASN A 33 3.42 12.35 5.57
CA ASN A 33 3.50 12.77 6.97
C ASN A 33 3.68 14.30 7.16
N HIS A 34 3.80 15.09 6.09
CA HIS A 34 3.90 16.54 6.23
C HIS A 34 2.62 17.12 6.86
N ARG A 35 2.75 17.93 7.93
CA ARG A 35 1.61 18.40 8.75
C ARG A 35 0.46 18.96 7.91
N ARG A 36 0.74 19.83 6.93
CA ARG A 36 -0.31 20.43 6.07
C ARG A 36 -0.99 19.40 5.16
N TYR A 37 -0.26 18.36 4.75
CA TYR A 37 -0.83 17.28 3.93
C TYR A 37 -1.76 16.41 4.77
N VAL A 38 -1.33 16.00 5.97
CA VAL A 38 -2.10 15.11 6.87
C VAL A 38 -3.45 15.71 7.27
N ILE A 39 -3.48 17.01 7.54
CA ILE A 39 -4.72 17.69 7.95
C ILE A 39 -5.64 18.02 6.77
N SER A 40 -5.15 17.94 5.53
CA SER A 40 -5.89 18.37 4.33
C SER A 40 -6.85 17.29 3.84
N LYS A 41 -7.93 17.14 4.60
CA LYS A 41 -9.10 16.28 4.35
C LYS A 41 -10.26 16.75 5.23
N ASP A 42 -11.46 16.24 4.95
CA ASP A 42 -12.62 16.33 5.84
C ASP A 42 -13.18 14.94 6.13
N ASP A 43 -13.05 14.52 7.39
CA ASP A 43 -13.55 13.23 7.85
C ASP A 43 -15.09 13.13 7.82
N TYR A 44 -15.83 14.24 8.01
CA TYR A 44 -17.30 14.20 7.91
C TYR A 44 -17.76 14.00 6.48
N GLN A 45 -17.10 14.66 5.53
CA GLN A 45 -17.37 14.45 4.10
C GLN A 45 -17.09 12.99 3.70
N LEU A 46 -15.94 12.45 4.14
CA LEU A 46 -15.56 11.05 3.88
C LEU A 46 -16.48 10.03 4.56
N HIS A 47 -17.14 10.43 5.65
CA HIS A 47 -18.16 9.64 6.32
C HIS A 47 -19.54 9.74 5.66
N GLY A 48 -19.76 10.70 4.76
CA GLY A 48 -21.03 10.85 4.02
C GLY A 48 -21.79 12.15 4.27
N SER A 49 -21.25 13.07 5.09
CA SER A 49 -21.87 14.37 5.31
C SER A 49 -21.89 15.21 4.02
N VAL A 50 -23.00 15.93 3.83
CA VAL A 50 -23.24 16.85 2.71
C VAL A 50 -22.99 18.31 3.09
N GLU A 51 -22.53 18.55 4.32
CA GLU A 51 -22.18 19.89 4.79
C GLU A 51 -20.98 20.45 4.02
N THR A 52 -20.81 21.77 4.10
CA THR A 52 -19.65 22.42 3.49
C THR A 52 -18.37 21.91 4.15
N PRO A 53 -17.39 21.38 3.40
CA PRO A 53 -16.22 20.76 4.03
C PRO A 53 -15.41 21.73 4.87
N LYS A 54 -14.58 21.23 5.79
CA LYS A 54 -13.75 22.04 6.68
C LYS A 54 -12.71 22.87 5.91
N PRO A 55 -12.33 24.06 6.43
CA PRO A 55 -11.22 24.86 5.89
C PRO A 55 -9.87 24.15 5.88
N SER A 56 -9.71 23.04 6.60
CA SER A 56 -8.50 22.22 6.55
C SER A 56 -8.24 21.64 5.15
N CYS A 57 -9.27 21.49 4.32
CA CYS A 57 -9.14 21.03 2.93
C CYS A 57 -8.48 22.03 1.97
N GLU A 58 -8.25 23.28 2.38
CA GLU A 58 -7.61 24.28 1.50
C GLU A 58 -6.21 23.85 1.04
N PRO A 59 -5.82 24.15 -0.22
CA PRO A 59 -6.58 24.89 -1.23
C PRO A 59 -7.55 24.03 -2.05
N TYR A 60 -7.69 22.74 -1.72
CA TYR A 60 -8.45 21.75 -2.49
C TYR A 60 -9.85 21.53 -1.93
N ARG A 61 -10.48 22.61 -1.46
CA ARG A 61 -11.83 22.59 -0.89
C ARG A 61 -12.89 22.82 -1.97
N PHE A 62 -12.64 23.78 -2.84
CA PHE A 62 -13.51 24.15 -3.95
C PHE A 62 -12.74 24.20 -5.26
N ASP A 63 -13.41 23.92 -6.37
CA ASP A 63 -12.87 24.18 -7.71
C ASP A 63 -12.94 25.68 -8.05
N PRO A 64 -12.36 26.09 -9.19
CA PRO A 64 -12.41 27.49 -9.63
C PRO A 64 -13.84 28.05 -9.85
N ASN A 65 -14.85 27.18 -10.01
CA ASN A 65 -16.25 27.56 -10.18
C ASN A 65 -17.03 27.59 -8.85
N GLY A 66 -16.37 27.35 -7.72
CA GLY A 66 -16.98 27.32 -6.39
C GLY A 66 -17.69 26.00 -6.05
N LYS A 67 -17.56 24.95 -6.87
CA LYS A 67 -18.10 23.61 -6.56
C LYS A 67 -17.19 22.89 -5.58
N VAL A 68 -17.79 22.13 -4.67
CA VAL A 68 -17.05 21.36 -3.66
C VAL A 68 -16.33 20.17 -4.30
N TYR A 69 -15.04 19.99 -3.99
CA TYR A 69 -14.34 18.76 -4.33
C TYR A 69 -14.84 17.59 -3.47
N ALA A 70 -15.20 16.47 -4.09
CA ALA A 70 -15.69 15.26 -3.43
C ALA A 70 -14.84 14.03 -3.82
N PRO A 71 -13.89 13.59 -2.97
CA PRO A 71 -13.52 14.14 -1.66
C PRO A 71 -12.57 15.36 -1.76
N CYS A 72 -12.59 16.23 -0.76
CA CYS A 72 -11.72 17.41 -0.71
C CYS A 72 -10.33 17.11 -0.10
N GLY A 73 -9.40 18.04 -0.31
CA GLY A 73 -8.11 18.05 0.36
C GLY A 73 -6.96 17.40 -0.41
N ALA A 74 -5.74 17.67 0.03
CA ALA A 74 -4.51 17.29 -0.65
C ALA A 74 -4.32 15.77 -0.73
N ILE A 75 -4.80 15.03 0.28
CA ILE A 75 -4.69 13.57 0.31
C ILE A 75 -5.50 12.97 -0.85
N ALA A 76 -6.77 13.35 -0.98
CA ALA A 76 -7.62 12.90 -2.09
C ALA A 76 -7.10 13.41 -3.43
N MET A 77 -6.68 14.68 -3.51
CA MET A 77 -6.16 15.30 -4.74
C MET A 77 -4.89 14.63 -5.27
N SER A 78 -4.18 13.84 -4.48
CA SER A 78 -2.95 13.15 -4.91
C SER A 78 -3.09 11.62 -4.92
N LEU A 79 -4.32 11.10 -5.00
CA LEU A 79 -4.60 9.66 -5.08
C LEU A 79 -3.75 8.97 -6.17
N PHE A 80 -3.07 7.91 -5.78
CA PHE A 80 -2.30 7.07 -6.69
C PHE A 80 -3.20 6.43 -7.75
N ASN A 81 -2.83 6.55 -9.04
CA ASN A 81 -3.74 6.22 -10.15
C ASN A 81 -3.09 5.42 -11.30
N ASP A 82 -1.95 4.75 -11.08
CA ASP A 82 -1.46 3.76 -12.03
C ASP A 82 -2.30 2.47 -11.96
N SER A 83 -2.41 1.78 -13.10
CA SER A 83 -3.03 0.45 -13.19
C SER A 83 -1.96 -0.62 -13.45
N PHE A 84 -2.11 -1.81 -12.86
CA PHE A 84 -1.17 -2.93 -13.04
C PHE A 84 -1.87 -4.20 -13.53
N THR A 85 -1.28 -4.86 -14.51
CA THR A 85 -1.67 -6.23 -14.94
C THR A 85 -0.48 -7.16 -14.78
N LEU A 86 -0.58 -8.12 -13.87
CA LEU A 86 0.46 -9.14 -13.65
C LEU A 86 0.20 -10.37 -14.54
N LYS A 87 1.23 -10.83 -15.25
CA LYS A 87 1.18 -11.98 -16.15
C LYS A 87 2.30 -12.96 -15.84
N TYR A 88 1.96 -14.25 -15.88
CA TYR A 88 2.89 -15.37 -15.76
C TYR A 88 3.25 -15.90 -17.15
N LEU A 89 4.55 -16.02 -17.42
CA LEU A 89 5.11 -16.42 -18.71
C LEU A 89 5.59 -17.87 -18.74
N GLY A 90 5.47 -18.61 -17.63
CA GLY A 90 6.01 -19.96 -17.50
C GLY A 90 7.40 -20.00 -16.85
N LYS A 91 8.01 -21.19 -16.85
CA LYS A 91 9.39 -21.37 -16.36
C LYS A 91 10.37 -20.97 -17.45
N SER A 92 11.60 -20.60 -17.06
CA SER A 92 12.63 -20.24 -18.05
C SER A 92 12.99 -21.39 -19.00
N SER A 93 12.85 -22.65 -18.56
CA SER A 93 13.09 -23.84 -19.38
C SER A 93 11.90 -24.20 -20.27
N GLU A 94 10.69 -23.77 -19.90
CA GLU A 94 9.42 -24.14 -20.51
C GLU A 94 8.49 -22.91 -20.52
N PRO A 95 8.73 -21.96 -21.43
CA PRO A 95 7.89 -20.78 -21.55
C PRO A 95 6.51 -21.17 -22.07
N LEU A 96 5.48 -20.50 -21.54
CA LEU A 96 4.12 -20.69 -22.02
C LEU A 96 3.94 -20.04 -23.39
N ALA A 97 3.27 -20.74 -24.32
CA ALA A 97 2.94 -20.20 -25.63
C ALA A 97 2.07 -18.93 -25.56
N LYS A 98 1.26 -18.80 -24.49
CA LYS A 98 0.47 -17.60 -24.18
C LYS A 98 0.65 -17.22 -22.70
N PRO A 99 0.93 -15.93 -22.39
CA PRO A 99 0.97 -15.45 -21.02
C PRO A 99 -0.35 -15.71 -20.28
N LEU A 100 -0.27 -16.24 -19.06
CA LEU A 100 -1.42 -16.41 -18.18
C LEU A 100 -1.57 -15.17 -17.31
N GLN A 101 -2.72 -14.49 -17.35
CA GLN A 101 -2.98 -13.38 -16.44
C GLN A 101 -3.11 -13.89 -15.00
N VAL A 102 -2.40 -13.28 -14.07
CA VAL A 102 -2.53 -13.56 -12.65
C VAL A 102 -3.79 -12.87 -12.13
N PRO A 103 -4.81 -13.61 -11.67
CA PRO A 103 -6.03 -13.03 -11.15
C PRO A 103 -5.72 -12.34 -9.83
N MET A 104 -6.18 -11.10 -9.70
CA MET A 104 -5.93 -10.23 -8.56
C MET A 104 -7.20 -9.48 -8.20
N THR A 105 -7.44 -9.26 -6.90
CA THR A 105 -8.59 -8.51 -6.39
C THR A 105 -8.15 -7.26 -5.64
N ASN A 106 -8.95 -6.20 -5.72
CA ASN A 106 -8.82 -4.97 -4.94
C ASN A 106 -9.77 -4.92 -3.74
N LYS A 107 -10.46 -6.03 -3.44
CA LYS A 107 -11.30 -6.19 -2.25
C LYS A 107 -10.55 -6.93 -1.14
N GLY A 108 -10.83 -6.59 0.11
CA GLY A 108 -10.15 -7.11 1.29
C GLY A 108 -8.72 -6.55 1.49
N ILE A 109 -8.40 -5.40 0.90
CA ILE A 109 -7.11 -4.71 1.05
C ILE A 109 -7.14 -3.61 2.13
N ALA A 110 -8.32 -3.09 2.46
CA ALA A 110 -8.51 -2.09 3.49
C ALA A 110 -8.81 -2.74 4.86
N TRP A 111 -8.66 -1.97 5.93
CA TRP A 111 -9.06 -2.42 7.25
C TRP A 111 -10.58 -2.53 7.32
N ARG A 112 -11.08 -3.59 7.95
CA ARG A 112 -12.52 -3.81 8.14
C ARG A 112 -13.23 -2.60 8.74
N THR A 113 -12.64 -1.96 9.75
CA THR A 113 -13.17 -0.74 10.36
C THR A 113 -13.17 0.47 9.44
N ASP A 114 -12.22 0.55 8.49
CA ASP A 114 -12.23 1.62 7.50
C ASP A 114 -13.41 1.44 6.54
N VAL A 115 -13.72 0.19 6.14
CA VAL A 115 -14.81 -0.16 5.23
C VAL A 115 -16.19 -0.05 5.89
N GLU A 116 -16.34 -0.60 7.10
CA GLU A 116 -17.65 -0.78 7.75
C GLU A 116 -18.10 0.45 8.55
N GLU A 117 -17.15 1.20 9.13
CA GLU A 117 -17.49 2.22 10.16
C GLU A 117 -17.02 3.62 9.78
N LYS A 118 -15.77 3.75 9.32
CA LYS A 118 -15.14 5.07 9.22
C LYS A 118 -15.54 5.85 7.97
N PHE A 119 -15.50 5.19 6.81
CA PHE A 119 -15.83 5.81 5.53
C PHE A 119 -17.24 5.42 5.14
N GLY A 120 -17.97 6.36 4.56
CA GLY A 120 -19.39 6.16 4.27
C GLY A 120 -19.75 6.43 2.82
N LYS A 121 -21.06 6.40 2.58
CA LYS A 121 -21.67 6.63 1.27
C LYS A 121 -22.56 7.87 1.35
N PRO A 122 -22.13 9.00 0.77
CA PRO A 122 -23.00 10.17 0.64
C PRO A 122 -24.31 9.84 -0.12
N PRO A 123 -25.43 10.50 0.22
CA PRO A 123 -26.69 10.39 -0.50
C PRO A 123 -26.55 10.62 -2.02
N ALA A 124 -27.36 9.96 -2.85
CA ALA A 124 -27.20 9.98 -4.31
C ALA A 124 -27.41 11.38 -4.93
N ASP A 125 -28.28 12.19 -4.33
CA ASP A 125 -28.59 13.57 -4.69
C ASP A 125 -27.45 14.56 -4.35
N SER A 126 -26.62 14.24 -3.36
CA SER A 126 -25.54 15.11 -2.89
C SER A 126 -24.45 15.38 -3.94
N TRP A 127 -24.31 14.51 -4.93
CA TRP A 127 -23.22 14.55 -5.91
C TRP A 127 -23.41 15.63 -6.99
N ALA A 128 -24.64 16.10 -7.23
CA ALA A 128 -24.95 17.05 -8.30
C ALA A 128 -24.17 18.38 -8.22
N ASN A 129 -23.89 18.83 -6.99
CA ASN A 129 -23.17 20.07 -6.70
C ASN A 129 -21.70 19.86 -6.34
N THR A 130 -21.17 18.66 -6.62
CA THR A 130 -19.77 18.31 -6.35
C THR A 130 -18.99 18.10 -7.63
N VAL A 131 -17.68 18.10 -7.50
CA VAL A 131 -16.74 17.81 -8.57
C VAL A 131 -15.64 16.87 -8.08
N LYS A 132 -15.20 15.95 -8.93
CA LYS A 132 -14.10 15.05 -8.59
C LYS A 132 -12.77 15.83 -8.47
N PRO A 133 -11.82 15.38 -7.64
CA PRO A 133 -10.47 15.94 -7.67
C PRO A 133 -9.86 15.91 -9.07
N VAL A 134 -9.05 16.92 -9.40
CA VAL A 134 -8.52 17.12 -10.76
C VAL A 134 -7.68 15.92 -11.24
N SER A 135 -6.91 15.32 -10.35
CA SER A 135 -6.05 14.17 -10.66
C SER A 135 -6.80 12.85 -10.87
N TRP A 136 -8.09 12.79 -10.52
CA TRP A 136 -8.88 11.57 -10.62
C TRP A 136 -9.35 11.36 -12.06
N LYS A 137 -9.18 10.16 -12.61
CA LYS A 137 -9.75 9.80 -13.92
C LYS A 137 -11.28 9.68 -13.86
N LYS A 138 -11.81 9.15 -12.76
CA LYS A 138 -13.23 8.84 -12.52
C LYS A 138 -13.67 9.48 -11.21
N SER A 139 -14.93 9.90 -11.11
CA SER A 139 -15.56 10.35 -9.86
C SER A 139 -15.69 9.21 -8.83
N ALA A 140 -15.99 9.54 -7.58
CA ALA A 140 -16.13 8.54 -6.51
C ALA A 140 -17.19 7.47 -6.84
N LEU A 141 -18.34 7.87 -7.39
CA LEU A 141 -19.41 6.94 -7.80
C LEU A 141 -19.03 6.05 -8.98
N GLU A 142 -18.23 6.57 -9.93
CA GLU A 142 -17.72 5.78 -11.06
C GLU A 142 -16.60 4.82 -10.66
N ARG A 143 -15.88 5.11 -9.58
CA ARG A 143 -14.89 4.22 -8.99
C ARG A 143 -15.55 3.09 -8.21
N SER A 144 -16.61 3.39 -7.47
CA SER A 144 -17.38 2.40 -6.72
C SER A 144 -18.82 2.84 -6.46
N SER A 145 -19.76 1.90 -6.61
CA SER A 145 -21.19 2.07 -6.29
C SER A 145 -21.45 2.48 -4.83
N GLY A 146 -20.59 2.06 -3.91
CA GLY A 146 -20.63 2.46 -2.50
C GLY A 146 -19.92 3.77 -2.19
N ALA A 147 -19.47 4.52 -3.20
CA ALA A 147 -18.64 5.70 -3.06
C ALA A 147 -17.37 5.41 -2.23
N TYR A 148 -17.18 6.06 -1.07
CA TYR A 148 -15.94 5.96 -0.32
C TYR A 148 -15.80 4.63 0.43
N SER A 149 -16.87 4.12 1.03
CA SER A 149 -16.82 2.91 1.88
C SER A 149 -16.42 1.64 1.11
N GLU A 150 -16.81 1.53 -0.16
CA GLU A 150 -16.49 0.37 -1.00
C GLU A 150 -15.21 0.55 -1.85
N ASP A 151 -14.66 1.76 -1.93
CA ASP A 151 -13.42 2.05 -2.67
C ASP A 151 -12.18 1.81 -1.79
N GLU A 152 -11.86 0.54 -1.58
CA GLU A 152 -10.76 0.14 -0.69
C GLU A 152 -9.38 0.69 -1.12
N GLU A 153 -9.17 1.01 -2.41
CA GLU A 153 -7.94 1.66 -2.88
C GLU A 153 -7.84 3.08 -2.32
N LEU A 154 -8.95 3.83 -2.33
CA LEU A 154 -9.04 5.13 -1.68
C LEU A 154 -8.79 4.98 -0.18
N LEU A 155 -9.41 4.01 0.49
CA LEU A 155 -9.24 3.80 1.93
C LEU A 155 -7.77 3.55 2.31
N VAL A 156 -7.09 2.68 1.57
CA VAL A 156 -5.66 2.42 1.75
C VAL A 156 -4.83 3.67 1.49
N TRP A 157 -5.19 4.50 0.50
CA TRP A 157 -4.48 5.76 0.24
C TRP A 157 -4.66 6.78 1.37
N MET A 158 -5.89 6.96 1.84
CA MET A 158 -6.28 7.90 2.89
C MET A 158 -5.61 7.61 4.24
N ARG A 159 -5.16 6.37 4.47
CA ARG A 159 -4.28 6.03 5.59
C ARG A 159 -2.86 6.55 5.34
N VAL A 160 -2.58 7.76 5.80
CA VAL A 160 -1.27 8.43 5.72
C VAL A 160 -0.14 7.54 6.22
N SER A 161 0.95 7.50 5.45
CA SER A 161 2.18 6.80 5.81
C SER A 161 3.08 7.68 6.69
N ALA A 162 3.71 7.07 7.71
CA ALA A 162 4.55 7.80 8.67
C ALA A 162 5.91 8.25 8.10
N LEU A 163 6.38 7.63 7.03
CA LEU A 163 7.68 7.86 6.40
C LEU A 163 7.52 8.28 4.94
N PRO A 164 8.48 9.06 4.38
CA PRO A 164 8.42 9.53 2.99
C PRO A 164 8.65 8.42 1.94
N THR A 165 9.21 7.30 2.38
CA THR A 165 9.31 6.08 1.58
C THR A 165 8.41 5.04 2.20
N PHE A 166 7.38 4.62 1.46
CA PHE A 166 6.36 3.72 1.95
C PHE A 166 5.90 2.75 0.87
N ARG A 167 5.09 1.78 1.28
CA ARG A 167 4.35 0.90 0.39
C ARG A 167 2.89 0.84 0.81
N LYS A 168 1.99 0.67 -0.16
CA LYS A 168 0.56 0.54 0.07
C LYS A 168 0.04 -0.68 -0.66
N LEU A 169 -0.85 -1.41 0.01
CA LEU A 169 -1.44 -2.62 -0.56
C LEU A 169 -2.35 -2.20 -1.72
N HIS A 170 -2.20 -2.86 -2.85
CA HIS A 170 -2.99 -2.56 -4.04
C HIS A 170 -3.88 -3.73 -4.41
N ARG A 171 -3.32 -4.95 -4.44
CA ARG A 171 -4.11 -6.15 -4.75
C ARG A 171 -3.72 -7.34 -3.89
N LEU A 172 -4.65 -8.27 -3.77
CA LEU A 172 -4.40 -9.64 -3.32
C LEU A 172 -4.41 -10.55 -4.54
N VAL A 173 -3.46 -11.48 -4.63
CA VAL A 173 -3.53 -12.55 -5.63
C VAL A 173 -4.67 -13.49 -5.28
N THR A 174 -5.55 -13.75 -6.24
CA THR A 174 -6.68 -14.65 -6.07
C THR A 174 -6.23 -16.09 -6.32
N HIS A 175 -6.55 -16.98 -5.40
CA HIS A 175 -6.12 -18.38 -5.44
C HIS A 175 -7.03 -19.22 -6.34
N VAL A 176 -6.78 -19.18 -7.66
CA VAL A 176 -7.52 -19.98 -8.66
C VAL A 176 -6.58 -20.55 -9.72
N GLY A 177 -6.96 -21.70 -10.29
CA GLY A 177 -6.22 -22.36 -11.37
C GLY A 177 -4.76 -22.61 -11.01
N ALA A 178 -3.84 -22.16 -11.87
CA ALA A 178 -2.39 -22.29 -11.67
C ALA A 178 -1.83 -21.52 -10.46
N PHE A 179 -2.64 -20.67 -9.83
CA PHE A 179 -2.26 -19.83 -8.70
C PHE A 179 -2.95 -20.22 -7.38
N SER A 180 -3.57 -21.41 -7.31
CA SER A 180 -4.33 -21.89 -6.15
C SER A 180 -3.52 -21.92 -4.84
N ASN A 181 -2.21 -22.17 -4.94
CA ASN A 181 -1.30 -22.22 -3.80
C ASN A 181 -0.41 -20.98 -3.66
N GLY A 182 -0.67 -19.93 -4.44
CA GLY A 182 0.17 -18.73 -4.53
C GLY A 182 0.86 -18.61 -5.90
N LEU A 183 2.00 -17.92 -5.97
CA LEU A 183 2.70 -17.69 -7.24
C LEU A 183 3.75 -18.79 -7.50
N PRO A 184 3.65 -19.56 -8.61
CA PRO A 184 4.69 -20.51 -8.98
C PRO A 184 6.00 -19.81 -9.37
N ALA A 185 7.12 -20.50 -9.19
CA ALA A 185 8.42 -20.08 -9.68
C ALA A 185 8.38 -19.97 -11.21
N GLY A 186 9.02 -18.93 -11.74
CA GLY A 186 9.08 -18.68 -13.17
C GLY A 186 9.16 -17.19 -13.49
N ILE A 187 8.89 -16.87 -14.75
CA ILE A 187 9.04 -15.53 -15.29
C ILE A 187 7.69 -14.83 -15.23
N TYR A 188 7.70 -13.61 -14.69
CA TYR A 188 6.54 -12.74 -14.64
C TYR A 188 6.79 -11.47 -15.43
N SER A 189 5.73 -10.86 -15.91
CA SER A 189 5.74 -9.51 -16.49
C SER A 189 4.63 -8.70 -15.86
N VAL A 190 4.86 -7.40 -15.72
CA VAL A 190 3.84 -6.46 -15.26
C VAL A 190 3.65 -5.39 -16.32
N ASP A 191 2.44 -5.30 -16.83
CA ASP A 191 2.03 -4.18 -17.67
C ASP A 191 1.53 -3.05 -16.78
N ILE A 192 2.00 -1.84 -17.04
CA ILE A 192 1.74 -0.65 -16.21
C ILE A 192 1.09 0.43 -17.07
N GLU A 193 -0.09 0.87 -16.69
CA GLU A 193 -0.70 2.09 -17.23
C GLU A 193 -0.20 3.29 -16.42
N TYR A 194 0.90 3.89 -16.87
CA TYR A 194 1.64 4.90 -16.11
C TYR A 194 0.92 6.25 -16.13
N SER A 195 0.27 6.60 -15.02
CA SER A 195 -0.58 7.81 -14.89
C SER A 195 -0.15 8.73 -13.73
N TYR A 196 0.73 8.25 -12.86
CA TYR A 196 1.18 8.98 -11.67
C TYR A 196 2.63 9.48 -11.85
N PRO A 197 2.85 10.76 -12.20
CA PRO A 197 4.19 11.31 -12.37
C PRO A 197 4.89 11.49 -11.02
N VAL A 198 6.16 11.09 -10.93
CA VAL A 198 6.99 11.20 -9.71
C VAL A 198 8.22 12.08 -9.88
N THR A 199 8.53 12.47 -11.11
CA THR A 199 9.71 13.26 -11.47
C THR A 199 9.68 14.66 -10.86
N GLN A 200 8.49 15.26 -10.76
CA GLN A 200 8.28 16.61 -10.23
C GLN A 200 8.74 16.78 -8.78
N PHE A 201 8.70 15.70 -8.00
CA PHE A 201 9.16 15.68 -6.61
C PHE A 201 10.38 14.77 -6.42
N GLY A 202 11.08 14.38 -7.50
CA GLY A 202 12.28 13.55 -7.42
C GLY A 202 12.06 12.17 -6.77
N GLY A 203 10.84 11.64 -6.83
CA GLY A 203 10.51 10.34 -6.25
C GLY A 203 10.71 9.19 -7.22
N THR A 204 10.57 7.97 -6.70
CA THR A 204 10.58 6.73 -7.49
C THR A 204 9.36 5.87 -7.18
N LYS A 205 8.97 5.04 -8.16
CA LYS A 205 7.93 4.03 -8.00
C LYS A 205 8.55 2.64 -8.05
N ARG A 206 8.00 1.71 -7.27
CA ARG A 206 8.36 0.29 -7.32
C ARG A 206 7.15 -0.59 -7.09
N ILE A 207 7.20 -1.79 -7.64
CA ILE A 207 6.21 -2.85 -7.38
C ILE A 207 6.85 -3.84 -6.41
N ILE A 208 6.07 -4.33 -5.47
CA ILE A 208 6.53 -5.27 -4.45
C ILE A 208 5.51 -6.40 -4.35
N LEU A 209 5.95 -7.62 -4.65
CA LEU A 209 5.22 -8.85 -4.34
C LEU A 209 5.78 -9.43 -3.04
N SER A 210 4.91 -9.69 -2.06
CA SER A 210 5.32 -10.26 -0.77
C SER A 210 4.28 -11.24 -0.27
N THR A 211 4.73 -12.27 0.42
CA THR A 211 3.90 -13.04 1.36
C THR A 211 4.02 -12.43 2.76
N MET A 212 3.11 -12.79 3.65
CA MET A 212 3.15 -12.39 5.06
C MET A 212 3.32 -13.64 5.94
N SER A 213 4.14 -13.51 6.98
CA SER A 213 4.10 -14.41 8.13
C SER A 213 3.16 -13.85 9.19
N TRP A 214 3.00 -14.55 10.32
CA TRP A 214 2.25 -14.03 11.46
C TRP A 214 2.80 -12.66 11.93
N LEU A 215 4.12 -12.46 11.92
CA LEU A 215 4.74 -11.18 12.28
C LEU A 215 4.67 -10.12 11.16
N GLY A 216 3.92 -10.39 10.09
CA GLY A 216 3.73 -9.51 8.95
C GLY A 216 4.73 -9.76 7.82
N GLY A 217 5.09 -8.70 7.10
CA GLY A 217 6.06 -8.79 6.01
C GLY A 217 7.51 -8.96 6.51
N ARG A 218 8.43 -9.28 5.60
CA ARG A 218 9.86 -9.45 5.91
C ARG A 218 10.46 -8.19 6.54
N ASN A 219 10.76 -8.25 7.85
CA ASN A 219 11.48 -7.21 8.58
C ASN A 219 12.36 -7.85 9.67
N PRO A 220 13.69 -7.98 9.46
CA PRO A 220 14.58 -8.63 10.42
C PRO A 220 14.89 -7.77 11.65
N THR A 221 14.55 -6.47 11.63
CA THR A 221 14.91 -5.50 12.68
C THR A 221 14.50 -5.97 14.07
N LEU A 222 13.26 -6.48 14.22
CA LEU A 222 12.77 -6.94 15.51
C LEU A 222 13.61 -8.10 16.05
N GLY A 223 13.90 -9.11 15.21
CA GLY A 223 14.72 -10.26 15.59
C GLY A 223 16.15 -9.85 15.96
N ILE A 224 16.76 -8.96 15.19
CA ILE A 224 18.08 -8.41 15.49
C ILE A 224 18.07 -7.67 16.83
N SER A 225 17.07 -6.84 17.10
CA SER A 225 16.95 -6.13 18.37
C SER A 225 16.87 -7.08 19.57
N TYR A 226 16.09 -8.16 19.48
CA TYR A 226 16.01 -9.16 20.54
C TYR A 226 17.36 -9.86 20.78
N ILE A 227 18.07 -10.24 19.71
CA ILE A 227 19.40 -10.86 19.82
C ILE A 227 20.38 -9.91 20.50
N VAL A 228 20.39 -8.63 20.12
CA VAL A 228 21.28 -7.62 20.70
C VAL A 228 20.99 -7.42 22.19
N VAL A 229 19.73 -7.16 22.55
CA VAL A 229 19.33 -6.94 23.95
C VAL A 229 19.60 -8.19 24.80
N GLY A 230 19.27 -9.37 24.29
CA GLY A 230 19.54 -10.64 24.97
C GLY A 230 21.03 -10.89 25.19
N SER A 231 21.87 -10.59 24.19
CA SER A 231 23.33 -10.74 24.31
C SER A 231 23.92 -9.80 25.35
N VAL A 232 23.49 -8.53 25.37
CA VAL A 232 23.91 -7.56 26.40
C VAL A 232 23.47 -8.03 27.80
N GLY A 233 22.24 -8.52 27.93
CA GLY A 233 21.73 -9.06 29.20
C GLY A 233 22.54 -10.26 29.72
N LEU A 234 22.90 -11.20 28.82
CA LEU A 234 23.73 -12.35 29.18
C LEU A 234 25.14 -11.94 29.63
N ILE A 235 25.77 -10.99 28.93
CA ILE A 235 27.09 -10.48 29.31
C ILE A 235 27.04 -9.83 30.70
N LEU A 236 26.05 -8.97 30.96
CA LEU A 236 25.87 -8.35 32.27
C LEU A 236 25.59 -9.40 33.37
N GLY A 237 24.77 -10.40 33.07
CA GLY A 237 24.50 -11.52 33.98
C GLY A 237 25.76 -12.31 34.34
N LEU A 238 26.62 -12.60 33.36
CA LEU A 238 27.91 -13.27 33.58
C LEU A 238 28.86 -12.41 34.42
N ILE A 239 28.93 -11.10 34.15
CA ILE A 239 29.73 -10.16 34.94
C ILE A 239 29.26 -10.19 36.41
N PHE A 240 27.96 -10.05 36.66
CA PHE A 240 27.43 -10.10 38.03
C PHE A 240 27.63 -11.45 38.69
N PHE A 241 27.52 -12.56 37.96
CA PHE A 241 27.80 -13.90 38.47
C PHE A 241 29.26 -14.05 38.91
N ILE A 242 30.22 -13.60 38.09
CA ILE A 242 31.65 -13.62 38.43
C ILE A 242 31.94 -12.74 39.65
N LEU A 243 31.40 -11.52 39.68
CA LEU A 243 31.56 -10.60 40.82
C LEU A 243 30.99 -11.18 42.10
N HIS A 244 29.80 -11.79 42.04
CA HIS A 244 29.18 -12.43 43.21
C HIS A 244 30.05 -13.57 43.74
N PHE A 245 30.54 -14.45 42.86
CA PHE A 245 31.40 -15.56 43.24
C PHE A 245 32.71 -15.09 43.89
N HIS A 246 33.35 -14.05 43.34
CA HIS A 246 34.53 -13.43 43.95
C HIS A 246 34.24 -12.84 45.33
N THR A 247 33.10 -12.16 45.49
CA THR A 247 32.73 -11.53 46.77
C THR A 247 32.44 -12.58 47.84
N MET A 248 31.77 -13.68 47.48
CA MET A 248 31.47 -14.79 48.39
C MET A 248 32.72 -15.56 48.82
N LYS A 249 33.72 -15.72 47.93
CA LYS A 249 34.99 -16.40 48.25
C LYS A 249 35.83 -15.64 49.29
N HIS A 250 35.68 -14.32 49.39
CA HIS A 250 36.39 -13.48 50.35
C HIS A 250 35.65 -13.29 51.68
N ARG A 251 34.52 -13.98 51.86
CA ARG A 251 33.71 -13.98 53.09
C ARG A 251 33.89 -15.31 53.82
#